data_AF-A0A9X1FU11-F1
#
_entry.id   AF-A0A9X1FU11-F1
#
_cell.length_a   1.000
_cell.length_b   1.000
_cell.length_c   1.000
_cell.angle_alpha   90.00
_cell.angle_beta   90.00
_cell.angle_gamma   90.00
#
_symmetry.space_group_name_H-M   'P 1'
#
loop_
_entity.id
_entity.type
_entity.pdbx_description
1 polymer ?
#
loop_
_entity_poly.entity_id
_entity_poly.type
_entity_poly.pdbx_seq_one_letter_code
_entity_poly.pdbx_strand_id
1 'polypeptide(L)'
;MAVEHALFDGRPARGAPLLNGVEALEVMLAEADNDMTLSTIVAQAHMDIAWAWRGTGWDTQVPKRHRDAFDAHFDRARDILAPFEMRSCTSPILAAAKCALHGSGKSTPNQLAADYEKLIDLEPRNPGPMRAMGNYLSPRWFGTHAQLELEARRTASRTQHIWGAGAYTWVMFDALSGDDIACADLDLDFFVEGLHDILDRKPHQYTVNLLAAYCANTIGSNLTGYDPADQTRTRIAGCADWIVRKHLTELHPLIWAHAANGFDNNLRVRSARGFAAAGRAEALRIIADLFRREIAQGHRIIFTADGPVAEHS
;
A
#
# COMPACT_ATOMS: atom_id res chain seq x y z
N MET A 1 13.60 12.40 -4.27
CA MET A 1 14.02 13.03 -5.55
C MET A 1 14.47 14.48 -5.33
N ALA A 2 15.21 15.08 -6.29
CA ALA A 2 15.69 16.46 -6.19
C ALA A 2 14.54 17.49 -6.09
N VAL A 3 13.42 17.26 -6.78
CA VAL A 3 12.19 18.07 -6.70
C VAL A 3 11.61 18.04 -5.28
N GLU A 4 11.41 16.87 -4.69
CA GLU A 4 10.96 16.74 -3.29
C GLU A 4 11.89 17.50 -2.33
N HIS A 5 13.20 17.35 -2.49
CA HIS A 5 14.19 18.04 -1.66
C HIS A 5 14.09 19.58 -1.79
N ALA A 6 13.91 20.08 -3.01
CA ALA A 6 13.74 21.51 -3.29
C ALA A 6 12.44 22.09 -2.75
N LEU A 7 11.35 21.34 -2.84
CA LEU A 7 10.03 21.74 -2.36
C LEU A 7 9.96 21.81 -0.85
N PHE A 8 10.67 20.92 -0.16
CA PHE A 8 10.60 20.82 1.30
C PHE A 8 11.67 21.62 2.04
N ASP A 9 12.91 21.69 1.53
CA ASP A 9 13.97 22.45 2.20
C ASP A 9 13.99 23.93 1.76
N GLY A 10 13.15 24.31 0.78
CA GLY A 10 13.03 25.66 0.24
C GLY A 10 14.29 26.20 -0.44
N ARG A 11 15.35 25.39 -0.50
CA ARG A 11 16.65 25.70 -1.10
C ARG A 11 17.22 24.44 -1.76
N PRO A 12 16.85 24.15 -3.01
CA PRO A 12 17.66 23.24 -3.81
C PRO A 12 19.12 23.67 -3.78
N ALA A 13 20.05 22.71 -3.84
CA ALA A 13 21.46 23.03 -4.08
C ALA A 13 21.56 23.96 -5.30
N ARG A 14 22.41 24.98 -5.22
CA ARG A 14 22.56 25.98 -6.29
C ARG A 14 22.96 25.26 -7.59
N GLY A 15 22.11 25.34 -8.62
CA GLY A 15 22.32 24.64 -9.89
C GLY A 15 21.77 23.21 -9.96
N ALA A 16 20.97 22.77 -8.98
CA ALA A 16 20.30 21.48 -9.05
C ALA A 16 19.35 21.44 -10.28
N PRO A 17 19.51 20.47 -11.18
CA PRO A 17 18.72 20.35 -12.40
C PRO A 17 17.34 19.75 -12.08
N LEU A 18 16.51 20.48 -11.35
CA LEU A 18 15.25 19.97 -10.79
C LEU A 18 14.29 19.47 -11.86
N LEU A 19 14.31 20.07 -13.05
CA LEU A 19 13.41 19.74 -14.16
C LEU A 19 14.11 19.01 -15.31
N ASN A 20 15.45 19.02 -15.38
CA ASN A 20 16.15 18.46 -16.54
C ASN A 20 15.85 16.96 -16.75
N GLY A 21 15.54 16.22 -15.68
CA GLY A 21 15.15 14.82 -15.77
C GLY A 21 13.83 14.62 -16.52
N VAL A 22 12.79 15.39 -16.17
CA VAL A 22 11.49 15.30 -16.85
C VAL A 22 11.53 15.95 -18.23
N GLU A 23 12.31 17.02 -18.40
CA GLU A 23 12.54 17.65 -19.72
C GLU A 23 13.22 16.69 -20.70
N ALA A 24 14.23 15.93 -20.25
CA ALA A 24 14.87 14.91 -21.09
C ALA A 24 13.88 13.80 -21.51
N LEU A 25 13.01 13.37 -20.59
CA LEU A 25 11.96 12.40 -20.89
C LEU A 25 10.94 12.95 -21.90
N GLU A 26 10.58 14.23 -21.80
CA GLU A 26 9.69 14.91 -22.76
C GLU A 26 10.32 15.04 -24.15
N VAL A 27 11.62 15.29 -24.25
CA VAL A 27 12.35 15.27 -25.52
C VAL A 27 12.33 13.87 -26.14
N MET A 28 12.63 12.84 -25.35
CA MET A 28 12.55 11.45 -25.82
C MET A 28 11.13 11.09 -26.30
N LEU A 29 10.10 11.56 -25.58
CA LEU A 29 8.71 11.34 -25.95
C LEU A 29 8.37 12.01 -27.29
N ALA A 30 8.85 13.24 -27.52
CA ALA A 30 8.61 13.96 -28.77
C ALA A 30 9.31 13.33 -29.99
N GLU A 31 10.44 12.65 -29.76
CA GLU A 31 11.22 11.94 -30.78
C GLU A 31 10.72 10.51 -31.05
N ALA A 32 9.90 9.95 -30.15
CA ALA A 32 9.40 8.58 -30.26
C ALA A 32 8.05 8.51 -31.00
N ASP A 33 7.99 7.70 -32.05
CA ASP A 33 6.76 7.47 -32.80
C ASP A 33 5.75 6.61 -32.02
N ASN A 34 4.82 7.28 -31.31
CA ASN A 34 3.66 6.67 -30.64
C ASN A 34 4.02 5.42 -29.81
N ASP A 35 5.16 5.46 -29.11
CA ASP A 35 5.62 4.38 -28.24
C ASP A 35 4.80 4.39 -26.93
N MET A 36 3.97 3.36 -26.77
CA MET A 36 3.10 3.19 -25.60
C MET A 36 3.90 3.03 -24.31
N THR A 37 5.00 2.29 -24.33
CA THR A 37 5.79 2.00 -23.12
C THR A 37 6.51 3.26 -22.66
N LEU A 38 7.16 3.97 -23.59
CA LEU A 38 7.78 5.25 -23.27
C LEU A 38 6.74 6.25 -22.75
N SER A 39 5.63 6.41 -23.47
CA SER A 39 4.51 7.28 -23.04
C SER A 39 4.03 6.94 -21.63
N THR A 40 3.92 5.65 -21.31
CA THR A 40 3.49 5.20 -19.98
C THR A 40 4.49 5.57 -18.89
N ILE A 41 5.79 5.38 -19.14
CA ILE A 41 6.86 5.74 -18.20
C ILE A 41 6.89 7.25 -17.97
N VAL A 42 6.81 8.05 -19.04
CA VAL A 42 6.82 9.52 -18.93
C VAL A 42 5.57 9.99 -18.17
N ALA A 43 4.38 9.47 -18.48
CA ALA A 43 3.17 9.79 -17.74
C ALA A 43 3.27 9.45 -16.24
N GLN A 44 3.84 8.30 -15.88
CA GLN A 44 4.10 7.92 -14.50
C GLN A 44 5.06 8.90 -13.81
N ALA A 45 6.14 9.31 -14.49
CA ALA A 45 7.05 10.32 -13.96
C ALA A 45 6.35 11.66 -13.68
N HIS A 46 5.44 12.10 -14.55
CA HIS A 46 4.62 13.28 -14.29
C HIS A 46 3.72 13.10 -13.05
N MET A 47 3.07 11.95 -12.89
CA MET A 47 2.24 11.68 -11.71
C MET A 47 3.06 11.66 -10.41
N ASP A 48 4.26 11.08 -10.42
CA ASP A 48 5.16 11.08 -9.26
C ASP A 48 5.62 12.50 -8.90
N ILE A 49 5.95 13.32 -9.90
CA ILE A 49 6.28 14.74 -9.69
C ILE A 49 5.08 15.51 -9.14
N ALA A 50 3.87 15.22 -9.61
CA ALA A 50 2.65 15.83 -9.09
C ALA A 50 2.51 15.54 -7.59
N TRP A 51 2.61 14.26 -7.18
CA TRP A 51 2.54 13.88 -5.77
C TRP A 51 3.63 14.54 -4.92
N ALA A 52 4.83 14.72 -5.46
CA ALA A 52 5.90 15.47 -4.80
C ALA A 52 5.51 16.95 -4.55
N TRP A 53 4.85 17.61 -5.51
CA TRP A 53 4.32 18.97 -5.36
C TRP A 53 3.24 19.07 -4.28
N ARG A 54 2.24 18.17 -4.32
CA ARG A 54 1.16 18.13 -3.32
C ARG A 54 1.71 17.89 -1.91
N GLY A 55 2.65 16.96 -1.79
CA GLY A 55 3.17 16.49 -0.51
C GLY A 55 2.15 15.69 0.31
N THR A 56 2.47 15.51 1.60
CA THR A 56 1.74 14.62 2.52
C THR A 56 0.75 15.34 3.44
N GLY A 57 0.65 16.67 3.34
CA GLY A 57 -0.23 17.47 4.19
C GLY A 57 -1.71 17.24 3.91
N TRP A 58 -2.55 17.74 4.82
CA TRP A 58 -4.00 17.80 4.60
C TRP A 58 -4.30 18.69 3.40
N ASP A 59 -5.37 18.36 2.66
CA ASP A 59 -5.68 19.07 1.42
C ASP A 59 -5.87 20.58 1.63
N THR A 60 -6.47 20.98 2.76
CA THR A 60 -6.65 22.38 3.15
C THR A 60 -5.34 23.14 3.37
N GLN A 61 -4.23 22.43 3.62
CA GLN A 61 -2.92 23.00 3.91
C GLN A 61 -2.01 23.10 2.68
N VAL A 62 -2.39 22.49 1.55
CA VAL A 62 -1.57 22.50 0.33
C VAL A 62 -1.55 23.92 -0.28
N PRO A 63 -0.38 24.55 -0.48
CA PRO A 63 -0.31 25.87 -1.11
C PRO A 63 -0.94 25.87 -2.50
N LYS A 64 -1.61 26.96 -2.90
CA LYS A 64 -2.26 27.06 -4.22
C LYS A 64 -1.31 26.71 -5.37
N ARG A 65 -0.10 27.27 -5.36
CA ARG A 65 0.93 26.99 -6.38
C ARG A 65 1.26 25.49 -6.50
N HIS A 66 1.26 24.77 -5.37
CA HIS A 66 1.55 23.34 -5.36
C HIS A 66 0.38 22.53 -5.92
N ARG A 67 -0.87 22.96 -5.65
CA ARG A 67 -2.06 22.41 -6.30
C ARG A 67 -2.04 22.64 -7.81
N ASP A 68 -1.78 23.87 -8.24
CA ASP A 68 -1.72 24.20 -9.68
C ASP A 68 -0.65 23.34 -10.40
N ALA A 69 0.50 23.10 -9.76
CA ALA A 69 1.54 22.21 -10.29
C ALA A 69 1.11 20.73 -10.31
N PHE A 70 0.49 20.26 -9.22
CA PHE A 70 -0.06 18.90 -9.15
C PHE A 70 -1.06 18.66 -10.30
N ASP A 71 -2.01 19.57 -10.49
CA ASP A 71 -3.02 19.47 -11.55
C ASP A 71 -2.39 19.50 -12.94
N ALA A 72 -1.45 20.42 -13.20
CA ALA A 72 -0.78 20.51 -14.49
C ALA A 72 -0.01 19.24 -14.86
N HIS A 73 0.67 18.60 -13.91
CA HIS A 73 1.37 17.34 -14.16
C HIS A 73 0.40 16.17 -14.40
N PHE A 74 -0.72 16.10 -13.68
CA PHE A 74 -1.76 15.09 -13.95
C PHE A 74 -2.45 15.29 -15.30
N ASP A 75 -2.71 16.54 -15.70
CA ASP A 75 -3.28 16.86 -17.01
C ASP A 75 -2.29 16.48 -18.13
N ARG A 76 -0.99 16.79 -17.96
CA ARG A 76 0.04 16.33 -18.91
C ARG A 76 0.11 14.80 -19.00
N ALA A 77 0.09 14.10 -17.87
CA ALA A 77 0.10 12.63 -17.87
C ALA A 77 -1.12 12.05 -18.61
N ARG A 78 -2.29 12.69 -18.48
CA ARG A 78 -3.50 12.29 -19.22
C ARG A 78 -3.35 12.49 -20.72
N ASP A 79 -2.83 13.64 -21.14
CA ASP A 79 -2.61 13.92 -22.57
C ASP A 79 -1.65 12.92 -23.22
N ILE A 80 -0.59 12.53 -22.50
CA ILE A 80 0.38 11.52 -22.96
C ILE A 80 -0.28 10.15 -23.14
N LEU A 81 -1.21 9.77 -22.25
CA LEU A 81 -1.86 8.45 -22.27
C LEU A 81 -3.08 8.38 -23.19
N ALA A 82 -3.70 9.51 -23.53
CA ALA A 82 -4.93 9.58 -24.33
C ALA A 82 -4.87 8.79 -25.66
N PRO A 83 -3.78 8.80 -26.45
CA PRO A 83 -3.68 8.03 -27.69
C PRO A 83 -3.79 6.51 -27.50
N PHE A 84 -3.55 6.00 -26.28
CA PHE A 84 -3.49 4.57 -25.99
C PHE A 84 -4.68 4.07 -25.19
N GLU A 85 -5.68 4.89 -24.88
CA GLU A 85 -6.76 4.56 -23.94
C GLU A 85 -7.42 3.20 -24.22
N MET A 86 -7.70 2.90 -25.50
CA MET A 86 -8.32 1.63 -25.92
C MET A 86 -7.43 0.40 -25.68
N ARG A 87 -6.11 0.56 -25.59
CA ARG A 87 -5.16 -0.55 -25.38
C ARG A 87 -5.03 -0.95 -23.91
N SER A 88 -5.54 -0.14 -22.99
CA SER A 88 -5.47 -0.40 -21.55
C SER A 88 -6.10 -1.74 -21.15
N CYS A 89 -7.09 -2.24 -21.90
CA CYS A 89 -7.71 -3.54 -21.65
C CYS A 89 -6.81 -4.76 -21.95
N THR A 90 -5.61 -4.56 -22.51
CA THR A 90 -4.68 -5.64 -22.89
C THR A 90 -3.27 -5.44 -22.36
N SER A 91 -3.01 -4.33 -21.65
CA SER A 91 -1.68 -3.98 -21.18
C SER A 91 -1.70 -3.64 -19.69
N PRO A 92 -1.15 -4.50 -18.82
CA PRO A 92 -1.11 -4.26 -17.38
C PRO A 92 -0.46 -2.94 -16.98
N ILE A 93 0.66 -2.57 -17.61
CA ILE A 93 1.39 -1.35 -17.29
C ILE A 93 0.57 -0.09 -17.62
N LEU A 94 -0.15 -0.10 -18.74
CA LEU A 94 -1.03 1.00 -19.14
C LEU A 94 -2.29 1.06 -18.27
N ALA A 95 -2.88 -0.10 -17.94
CA ALA A 95 -4.00 -0.16 -17.00
C ALA A 95 -3.60 0.37 -15.61
N ALA A 96 -2.40 0.06 -15.13
CA ALA A 96 -1.86 0.60 -13.88
C ALA A 96 -1.66 2.11 -13.94
N ALA A 97 -1.10 2.65 -15.03
CA ALA A 97 -0.97 4.09 -15.22
C ALA A 97 -2.34 4.79 -15.29
N LYS A 98 -3.33 4.18 -15.93
CA LYS A 98 -4.70 4.68 -15.96
C LYS A 98 -5.31 4.71 -14.55
N CYS A 99 -5.13 3.66 -13.76
CA CYS A 99 -5.58 3.63 -12.37
C CYS A 99 -4.91 4.74 -11.53
N ALA A 100 -3.62 5.00 -11.74
CA ALA A 100 -2.89 6.05 -11.05
C ALA A 100 -3.43 7.47 -11.36
N LEU A 101 -3.96 7.72 -12.58
CA LEU A 101 -4.57 9.00 -12.94
C LEU A 101 -5.77 9.39 -12.05
N HIS A 102 -6.44 8.41 -11.43
CA HIS A 102 -7.51 8.67 -10.48
C HIS A 102 -7.04 9.45 -9.25
N GLY A 103 -5.74 9.44 -8.95
CA GLY A 103 -5.13 10.24 -7.89
C GLY A 103 -5.45 11.74 -7.95
N SER A 104 -5.77 12.26 -9.14
CA SER A 104 -6.22 13.65 -9.35
C SER A 104 -7.62 13.96 -8.80
N GLY A 105 -8.40 12.94 -8.39
CA GLY A 105 -9.76 13.12 -7.86
C GLY A 105 -10.81 13.55 -8.88
N LYS A 106 -10.50 13.49 -10.19
CA LYS A 106 -11.44 13.86 -11.26
C LYS A 106 -12.38 12.70 -11.66
N SER A 107 -12.28 11.53 -11.04
CA SER A 107 -13.03 10.32 -11.41
C SER A 107 -14.09 9.96 -10.39
N THR A 108 -15.19 9.41 -10.86
CA THR A 108 -16.22 8.83 -9.98
C THR A 108 -15.76 7.50 -9.37
N PRO A 109 -16.28 7.10 -8.20
CA PRO A 109 -15.96 5.79 -7.59
C PRO A 109 -16.21 4.60 -8.51
N ASN A 110 -17.27 4.65 -9.31
CA ASN A 110 -17.60 3.57 -10.24
C ASN A 110 -16.59 3.45 -11.37
N GLN A 111 -16.10 4.57 -11.91
CA GLN A 111 -15.03 4.55 -12.92
C GLN A 111 -13.73 4.00 -12.34
N LEU A 112 -13.39 4.41 -11.11
CA LEU A 112 -12.23 3.92 -10.40
C LEU A 112 -12.29 2.41 -10.18
N ALA A 113 -13.41 1.91 -9.63
CA ALA A 113 -13.63 0.49 -9.41
C ALA A 113 -13.52 -0.30 -10.73
N ALA A 114 -14.15 0.18 -11.81
CA ALA A 114 -14.12 -0.48 -13.11
C ALA A 114 -12.72 -0.53 -13.74
N ASP A 115 -11.89 0.50 -13.56
CA ASP A 115 -10.52 0.50 -14.09
C ASP A 115 -9.58 -0.38 -13.24
N TYR A 116 -9.73 -0.40 -11.91
CA TYR A 116 -9.00 -1.35 -11.06
C TYR A 116 -9.45 -2.80 -11.29
N GLU A 117 -10.73 -3.05 -11.56
CA GLU A 117 -11.24 -4.36 -11.97
C GLU A 117 -10.48 -4.89 -13.20
N LYS A 118 -10.34 -4.08 -14.25
CA LYS A 118 -9.58 -4.48 -15.45
C LYS A 118 -8.13 -4.78 -15.13
N LEU A 119 -7.49 -3.97 -14.28
CA LEU A 119 -6.11 -4.20 -13.88
C LEU A 119 -5.96 -5.50 -13.08
N ILE A 120 -6.91 -5.79 -12.18
CA ILE A 120 -6.95 -7.04 -11.43
C ILE A 120 -7.16 -8.23 -12.37
N ASP A 121 -7.98 -8.10 -13.41
CA ASP A 121 -8.20 -9.16 -14.41
C ASP A 121 -6.94 -9.46 -15.22
N LEU A 122 -6.17 -8.42 -15.54
CA LEU A 122 -4.89 -8.54 -16.22
C LEU A 122 -3.80 -9.14 -15.33
N GLU A 123 -3.78 -8.79 -14.05
CA GLU A 123 -2.76 -9.20 -13.07
C GLU A 123 -3.35 -9.83 -11.81
N PRO A 124 -4.10 -10.95 -11.92
CA PRO A 124 -4.93 -11.43 -10.82
C PRO A 124 -4.13 -12.04 -9.66
N ARG A 125 -2.82 -12.26 -9.85
CA ARG A 125 -1.89 -12.74 -8.82
C ARG A 125 -1.14 -11.61 -8.10
N ASN A 126 -1.34 -10.36 -8.51
CA ASN A 126 -0.73 -9.20 -7.89
C ASN A 126 -1.71 -8.56 -6.89
N PRO A 127 -1.43 -8.54 -5.58
CA PRO A 127 -2.30 -7.90 -4.60
C PRO A 127 -2.23 -6.38 -4.62
N GLY A 128 -1.22 -5.78 -5.27
CA GLY A 128 -1.02 -4.32 -5.32
C GLY A 128 -2.25 -3.55 -5.87
N PRO A 129 -2.81 -3.92 -7.03
CA PRO A 129 -4.03 -3.32 -7.55
C PRO A 129 -5.24 -3.44 -6.60
N MET A 130 -5.41 -4.58 -5.93
CA MET A 130 -6.52 -4.79 -4.98
C MET A 130 -6.41 -3.84 -3.78
N ARG A 131 -5.21 -3.74 -3.22
CA ARG A 131 -4.85 -2.82 -2.13
C ARG A 131 -5.09 -1.36 -2.51
N ALA A 132 -4.60 -0.96 -3.68
CA ALA A 132 -4.76 0.40 -4.19
C ALA A 132 -6.25 0.75 -4.44
N MET A 133 -7.02 -0.19 -5.01
CA MET A 133 -8.47 -0.02 -5.18
C MET A 133 -9.16 0.28 -3.85
N GLY A 134 -8.87 -0.51 -2.82
CA GLY A 134 -9.43 -0.33 -1.48
C GLY A 134 -9.12 1.02 -0.86
N ASN A 135 -7.84 1.43 -0.92
CA ASN A 135 -7.44 2.75 -0.44
C ASN A 135 -8.22 3.87 -1.12
N TYR A 136 -8.33 3.87 -2.45
CA TYR A 136 -9.02 4.94 -3.17
C TYR A 136 -10.56 4.89 -3.09
N LEU A 137 -11.15 3.73 -2.80
CA LEU A 137 -12.58 3.58 -2.53
C LEU A 137 -12.97 3.94 -1.08
N SER A 138 -12.01 4.21 -0.20
CA SER A 138 -12.32 4.71 1.14
C SER A 138 -12.91 6.15 1.09
N PRO A 139 -13.73 6.54 2.07
CA PRO A 139 -14.30 7.90 2.15
C PRO A 139 -13.26 9.01 2.31
N ARG A 140 -12.06 8.68 2.80
CA ARG A 140 -10.94 9.63 2.86
C ARG A 140 -10.51 10.11 1.47
N TRP A 141 -10.75 9.28 0.44
CA TRP A 141 -10.39 9.57 -0.94
C TRP A 141 -11.65 9.84 -1.75
N PHE A 142 -12.11 8.87 -2.54
CA PHE A 142 -13.14 9.13 -3.55
C PHE A 142 -14.44 8.36 -3.28
N GLY A 143 -14.39 7.24 -2.55
CA GLY A 143 -15.52 6.33 -2.42
C GLY A 143 -16.32 6.46 -1.12
N THR A 144 -16.99 5.37 -0.77
CA THR A 144 -17.85 5.24 0.42
C THR A 144 -17.64 3.85 1.02
N HIS A 145 -17.95 3.66 2.31
CA HIS A 145 -17.86 2.35 2.95
C HIS A 145 -18.67 1.28 2.23
N ALA A 146 -19.88 1.62 1.77
CA ALA A 146 -20.73 0.68 1.03
C ALA A 146 -20.13 0.26 -0.31
N GLN A 147 -19.51 1.19 -1.05
CA GLN A 147 -18.86 0.87 -2.32
C GLN A 147 -17.58 0.06 -2.10
N LEU A 148 -16.80 0.38 -1.08
CA LEU A 148 -15.61 -0.37 -0.68
C LEU A 148 -15.97 -1.84 -0.38
N GLU A 149 -16.96 -2.07 0.48
CA GLU A 149 -17.42 -3.41 0.86
C GLU A 149 -17.95 -4.19 -0.34
N LEU A 150 -18.76 -3.56 -1.20
CA LEU A 150 -19.27 -4.17 -2.43
C LEU A 150 -18.14 -4.64 -3.34
N GLU A 151 -17.16 -3.78 -3.61
CA GLU A 151 -16.06 -4.09 -4.53
C GLU A 151 -15.05 -5.06 -3.92
N ALA A 152 -14.88 -5.07 -2.59
CA ALA A 152 -14.09 -6.09 -1.90
C ALA A 152 -14.68 -7.48 -2.11
N ARG A 153 -16.01 -7.63 -1.96
CA ARG A 153 -16.71 -8.91 -2.21
C ARG A 153 -16.69 -9.32 -3.68
N ARG A 154 -16.89 -8.38 -4.61
CA ARG A 154 -16.76 -8.65 -6.06
C ARG A 154 -15.37 -9.12 -6.42
N THR A 155 -14.33 -8.49 -5.87
CA THR A 155 -12.93 -8.86 -6.12
C THR A 155 -12.61 -10.25 -5.56
N ALA A 156 -13.11 -10.58 -4.36
CA ALA A 156 -12.99 -11.91 -3.79
C ALA A 156 -13.68 -12.96 -4.67
N SER A 157 -14.91 -12.71 -5.11
CA SER A 157 -15.62 -13.62 -6.03
C SER A 157 -14.87 -13.80 -7.35
N ARG A 158 -14.41 -12.70 -7.95
CA ARG A 158 -13.70 -12.72 -9.24
C ARG A 158 -12.40 -13.51 -9.20
N THR A 159 -11.68 -13.43 -8.09
CA THR A 159 -10.37 -14.05 -7.93
C THR A 159 -10.37 -15.23 -6.94
N GLN A 160 -11.54 -15.77 -6.61
CA GLN A 160 -11.74 -16.83 -5.62
C GLN A 160 -10.85 -18.05 -5.88
N HIS A 161 -10.71 -18.44 -7.15
CA HIS A 161 -9.87 -19.58 -7.54
C HIS A 161 -8.38 -19.35 -7.26
N ILE A 162 -7.92 -18.09 -7.17
CA ILE A 162 -6.52 -17.73 -6.88
C ILE A 162 -6.35 -17.44 -5.40
N TRP A 163 -7.24 -16.67 -4.78
CA TRP A 163 -7.05 -16.13 -3.44
C TRP A 163 -8.04 -16.63 -2.40
N GLY A 164 -9.07 -17.39 -2.77
CA GLY A 164 -10.20 -17.66 -1.87
C GLY A 164 -10.80 -16.36 -1.34
N ALA A 165 -10.91 -16.21 -0.03
CA ALA A 165 -11.31 -14.97 0.63
C ALA A 165 -10.21 -13.89 0.62
N GLY A 166 -8.95 -14.23 0.31
CA GLY A 166 -7.79 -13.34 0.42
C GLY A 166 -7.88 -12.04 -0.37
N ALA A 167 -8.60 -12.01 -1.48
CA ALA A 167 -8.80 -10.79 -2.24
C ALA A 167 -9.66 -9.76 -1.47
N TYR A 168 -10.63 -10.21 -0.66
CA TYR A 168 -11.38 -9.34 0.24
C TYR A 168 -10.43 -8.66 1.23
N THR A 169 -9.57 -9.46 1.88
CA THR A 169 -8.55 -8.97 2.81
C THR A 169 -7.63 -7.95 2.15
N TRP A 170 -7.16 -8.20 0.92
CA TRP A 170 -6.28 -7.26 0.22
C TRP A 170 -6.96 -5.94 -0.11
N VAL A 171 -8.24 -5.95 -0.51
CA VAL A 171 -8.98 -4.71 -0.74
C VAL A 171 -9.20 -3.95 0.57
N MET A 172 -9.57 -4.63 1.66
CA MET A 172 -9.81 -3.95 2.94
C MET A 172 -8.52 -3.47 3.63
N PHE A 173 -7.38 -4.08 3.34
CA PHE A 173 -6.12 -3.93 4.06
C PHE A 173 -5.74 -2.47 4.39
N ASP A 174 -5.58 -1.64 3.36
CA ASP A 174 -5.14 -0.26 3.54
C ASP A 174 -6.27 0.65 4.06
N ALA A 175 -7.53 0.35 3.70
CA ALA A 175 -8.69 1.13 4.13
C ALA A 175 -8.91 1.08 5.65
N LEU A 176 -8.65 -0.07 6.29
CA LEU A 176 -8.85 -0.24 7.74
C LEU A 176 -7.84 0.54 8.61
N SER A 177 -6.68 0.90 8.06
CA SER A 177 -5.55 1.42 8.87
C SER A 177 -5.83 2.78 9.53
N GLY A 178 -6.81 3.55 9.03
CA GLY A 178 -7.14 4.87 9.56
C GLY A 178 -8.62 5.25 9.46
N ASP A 179 -9.51 4.26 9.34
CA ASP A 179 -10.95 4.46 9.24
C ASP A 179 -11.69 3.58 10.25
N ASP A 180 -12.25 4.22 11.26
CA ASP A 180 -12.95 3.54 12.36
C ASP A 180 -14.30 2.96 11.93
N ILE A 181 -14.99 3.60 10.99
CA ILE A 181 -16.26 3.07 10.47
C ILE A 181 -15.96 1.84 9.62
N ALA A 182 -14.92 1.87 8.79
CA ALA A 182 -14.50 0.69 8.02
C ALA A 182 -14.14 -0.49 8.94
N CYS A 183 -13.51 -0.24 10.09
CA CYS A 183 -13.24 -1.28 11.09
C CYS A 183 -14.48 -1.79 11.81
N ALA A 184 -15.41 -0.90 12.17
CA ALA A 184 -16.64 -1.30 12.85
C ALA A 184 -17.57 -2.13 11.96
N ASP A 185 -17.62 -1.80 10.66
CA ASP A 185 -18.52 -2.45 9.69
C ASP A 185 -17.87 -3.65 8.97
N LEU A 186 -16.61 -3.98 9.28
CA LEU A 186 -15.87 -5.06 8.62
C LEU A 186 -16.54 -6.42 8.86
N ASP A 187 -16.68 -7.21 7.80
CA ASP A 187 -16.90 -8.66 7.92
C ASP A 187 -15.61 -9.33 8.38
N LEU A 188 -15.40 -9.29 9.70
CA LEU A 188 -14.16 -9.68 10.32
C LEU A 188 -13.85 -11.17 10.14
N ASP A 189 -14.86 -12.03 10.19
CA ASP A 189 -14.65 -13.46 10.02
C ASP A 189 -14.19 -13.76 8.58
N PHE A 190 -14.78 -13.10 7.58
CA PHE A 190 -14.34 -13.22 6.18
C PHE A 190 -12.95 -12.60 5.94
N PHE A 191 -12.62 -11.50 6.62
CA PHE A 191 -11.27 -10.91 6.58
C PHE A 191 -10.21 -11.86 7.15
N VAL A 192 -10.50 -12.51 8.28
CA VAL A 192 -9.58 -13.46 8.93
C VAL A 192 -9.45 -14.75 8.11
N GLU A 193 -10.54 -15.27 7.54
CA GLU A 193 -10.48 -16.35 6.56
C GLU A 193 -9.55 -15.99 5.39
N GLY A 194 -9.65 -14.76 4.87
CA GLY A 194 -8.77 -14.30 3.81
C GLY A 194 -7.29 -14.19 4.22
N LEU A 195 -6.97 -13.85 5.48
CA LEU A 195 -5.59 -13.93 5.99
C LEU A 195 -5.05 -15.37 5.94
N HIS A 196 -5.87 -16.36 6.34
CA HIS A 196 -5.52 -17.77 6.25
C HIS A 196 -5.31 -18.21 4.80
N ASP A 197 -6.26 -17.90 3.92
CA ASP A 197 -6.19 -18.22 2.49
C ASP A 197 -4.95 -17.63 1.82
N ILE A 198 -4.59 -16.37 2.12
CA ILE A 198 -3.38 -15.75 1.57
C ILE A 198 -2.13 -16.55 1.95
N LEU A 199 -1.99 -16.89 3.24
CA LEU A 199 -0.78 -17.55 3.74
C LEU A 199 -0.70 -19.02 3.36
N ASP A 200 -1.83 -19.71 3.25
CA ASP A 200 -1.86 -21.10 2.78
C ASP A 200 -1.52 -21.21 1.27
N ARG A 201 -1.86 -20.18 0.49
CA ARG A 201 -1.63 -20.16 -0.97
C ARG A 201 -0.31 -19.50 -1.39
N LYS A 202 0.16 -18.49 -0.63
CA LYS A 202 1.39 -17.73 -0.89
C LYS A 202 2.20 -17.48 0.40
N PRO A 203 2.84 -18.51 0.97
CA PRO A 203 3.59 -18.43 2.23
C PRO A 203 4.97 -17.74 2.11
N HIS A 204 5.21 -16.89 1.10
CA HIS A 204 6.52 -16.27 0.95
C HIS A 204 6.76 -15.26 2.09
N GLN A 205 7.99 -15.23 2.60
CA GLN A 205 8.31 -14.52 3.85
C GLN A 205 8.03 -13.02 3.80
N TYR A 206 8.08 -12.38 2.63
CA TYR A 206 7.60 -11.00 2.48
C TYR A 206 6.12 -10.84 2.89
N THR A 207 5.21 -11.71 2.42
CA THR A 207 3.78 -11.61 2.74
C THR A 207 3.52 -11.97 4.20
N VAL A 208 4.24 -12.98 4.73
CA VAL A 208 4.17 -13.32 6.15
C VAL A 208 4.55 -12.13 7.02
N ASN A 209 5.69 -11.48 6.74
CA ASN A 209 6.12 -10.29 7.48
C ASN A 209 5.13 -9.13 7.29
N LEU A 210 4.60 -8.92 6.09
CA LEU A 210 3.64 -7.85 5.81
C LEU A 210 2.37 -8.01 6.64
N LEU A 211 1.76 -9.19 6.62
CA LEU A 211 0.54 -9.47 7.37
C LEU A 211 0.78 -9.48 8.88
N ALA A 212 1.87 -10.10 9.35
CA ALA A 212 2.22 -10.10 10.77
C ALA A 212 2.44 -8.68 11.30
N ALA A 213 3.22 -7.87 10.58
CA ALA A 213 3.51 -6.49 10.97
C ALA A 213 2.27 -5.61 10.89
N TYR A 214 1.40 -5.80 9.90
CA TYR A 214 0.13 -5.10 9.81
C TYR A 214 -0.79 -5.40 10.99
N CYS A 215 -1.01 -6.70 11.29
CA CYS A 215 -1.85 -7.12 12.41
C CYS A 215 -1.29 -6.57 13.73
N ALA A 216 0.01 -6.75 13.99
CA ALA A 216 0.62 -6.39 15.27
C ALA A 216 0.81 -4.87 15.46
N ASN A 217 1.23 -4.14 14.42
CA ASN A 217 1.55 -2.71 14.53
C ASN A 217 0.46 -1.83 13.97
N THR A 218 0.22 -1.90 12.66
CA THR A 218 -0.65 -0.93 11.98
C THR A 218 -2.07 -0.96 12.52
N ILE A 219 -2.60 -2.15 12.78
CA ILE A 219 -3.94 -2.30 13.36
C ILE A 219 -3.86 -2.37 14.89
N GLY A 220 -2.99 -3.21 15.44
CA GLY A 220 -2.90 -3.43 16.89
C GLY A 220 -2.47 -2.23 17.73
N SER A 221 -1.83 -1.21 17.14
CA SER A 221 -1.41 0.00 17.85
C SER A 221 -2.35 1.20 17.67
N ASN A 222 -3.42 1.06 16.87
CA ASN A 222 -4.31 2.17 16.47
C ASN A 222 -5.66 2.14 17.19
N LEU A 223 -5.66 2.03 18.53
CA LEU A 223 -6.90 2.13 19.30
C LEU A 223 -7.33 3.59 19.41
N THR A 224 -8.58 3.90 19.05
CA THR A 224 -9.09 5.27 18.96
C THR A 224 -10.05 5.64 20.09
N GLY A 225 -10.48 4.67 20.88
CA GLY A 225 -11.54 4.81 21.88
C GLY A 225 -12.94 4.59 21.31
N TYR A 226 -13.07 4.31 20.01
CA TYR A 226 -14.31 3.90 19.41
C TYR A 226 -14.47 2.37 19.52
N ASP A 227 -15.18 1.94 20.56
CA ASP A 227 -15.28 0.54 20.98
C ASP A 227 -15.60 -0.47 19.86
N PRO A 228 -16.55 -0.23 18.93
CA PRO A 228 -16.80 -1.17 17.83
C PRO A 228 -15.58 -1.40 16.93
N ALA A 229 -14.86 -0.34 16.57
CA ALA A 229 -13.64 -0.45 15.77
C ALA A 229 -12.52 -1.11 16.57
N ASP A 230 -12.32 -0.69 17.83
CA ASP A 230 -11.25 -1.18 18.70
C ASP A 230 -11.39 -2.70 18.98
N GLN A 231 -12.61 -3.21 19.07
CA GLN A 231 -12.88 -4.66 19.16
C GLN A 231 -12.42 -5.39 17.89
N THR A 232 -12.77 -4.89 16.70
CA THR A 232 -12.30 -5.45 15.42
C THR A 232 -10.77 -5.40 15.34
N ARG A 233 -10.17 -4.24 15.65
CA ARG A 233 -8.70 -4.07 15.64
C ARG A 233 -8.00 -5.05 16.57
N THR A 234 -8.54 -5.24 17.77
CA THR A 234 -8.00 -6.20 18.75
C THR A 234 -8.03 -7.64 18.21
N ARG A 235 -9.13 -8.04 17.57
CA ARG A 235 -9.23 -9.38 16.96
C ARG A 235 -8.26 -9.56 15.79
N ILE A 236 -8.13 -8.57 14.90
CA ILE A 236 -7.13 -8.61 13.82
C ILE A 236 -5.71 -8.66 14.38
N ALA A 237 -5.43 -7.89 15.43
CA ALA A 237 -4.12 -7.90 16.08
C ALA A 237 -3.77 -9.28 16.67
N GLY A 238 -4.77 -9.97 17.21
CA GLY A 238 -4.63 -11.36 17.70
C GLY A 238 -4.17 -12.35 16.62
N CYS A 239 -4.47 -12.10 15.33
CA CYS A 239 -4.00 -12.96 14.25
C CYS A 239 -2.46 -12.96 14.10
N ALA A 240 -1.77 -11.92 14.58
CA ALA A 240 -0.31 -11.85 14.52
C ALA A 240 0.36 -13.03 15.26
N ASP A 241 -0.24 -13.50 16.36
CA ASP A 241 0.28 -14.65 17.11
C ASP A 241 0.36 -15.91 16.23
N TRP A 242 -0.75 -16.26 15.58
CA TRP A 242 -0.82 -17.39 14.67
C TRP A 242 0.13 -17.22 13.47
N ILE A 243 0.14 -16.05 12.82
CA ILE A 243 0.99 -15.78 11.66
C ILE A 243 2.48 -15.95 12.03
N VAL A 244 2.91 -15.32 13.12
CA VAL A 244 4.31 -15.38 13.58
C VAL A 244 4.69 -16.80 13.95
N ARG A 245 3.87 -17.48 14.75
CA ARG A 245 4.17 -18.83 15.25
C ARG A 245 4.19 -19.89 14.16
N LYS A 246 3.30 -19.80 13.17
CA LYS A 246 3.14 -20.85 12.15
C LYS A 246 3.90 -20.56 10.86
N HIS A 247 4.10 -19.30 10.50
CA HIS A 247 4.58 -18.94 9.16
C HIS A 247 5.89 -18.14 9.13
N LEU A 248 6.28 -17.46 10.21
CA LEU A 248 7.46 -16.58 10.19
C LEU A 248 8.76 -17.37 10.37
N THR A 249 9.55 -17.47 9.31
CA THR A 249 10.86 -18.15 9.31
C THR A 249 12.01 -17.16 9.11
N GLU A 250 11.74 -16.05 8.44
CA GLU A 250 12.71 -14.98 8.16
C GLU A 250 12.13 -13.63 8.58
N LEU A 251 12.96 -12.78 9.19
CA LEU A 251 12.56 -11.42 9.56
C LEU A 251 12.97 -10.43 8.47
N HIS A 252 12.03 -9.61 8.00
CA HIS A 252 12.27 -8.55 7.01
C HIS A 252 12.14 -7.15 7.66
N PRO A 253 13.23 -6.56 8.20
CA PRO A 253 13.12 -5.39 9.07
C PRO A 253 12.50 -4.15 8.44
N LEU A 254 12.66 -3.95 7.14
CA LEU A 254 12.09 -2.80 6.44
C LEU A 254 10.56 -2.83 6.46
N ILE A 255 9.94 -4.01 6.36
CA ILE A 255 8.47 -4.14 6.41
C ILE A 255 7.95 -3.70 7.78
N TRP A 256 8.58 -4.18 8.85
CA TRP A 256 8.21 -3.80 10.22
C TRP A 256 8.45 -2.32 10.51
N ALA A 257 9.50 -1.74 9.94
CA ALA A 257 9.76 -0.30 10.02
C ALA A 257 8.63 0.50 9.35
N HIS A 258 8.17 0.08 8.16
CA HIS A 258 7.03 0.72 7.51
C HIS A 258 5.73 0.53 8.29
N ALA A 259 5.46 -0.67 8.81
CA ALA A 259 4.25 -0.95 9.59
C ALA A 259 4.14 -0.08 10.84
N ALA A 260 5.27 0.14 11.54
CA ALA A 260 5.36 1.04 12.71
C ALA A 260 5.10 2.52 12.36
N ASN A 261 5.09 2.87 11.07
CA ASN A 261 4.77 4.19 10.54
C ASN A 261 3.50 4.14 9.67
N GLY A 262 2.60 3.18 9.91
CA GLY A 262 1.31 3.07 9.21
C GLY A 262 1.40 2.76 7.72
N PHE A 263 2.49 2.13 7.28
CA PHE A 263 2.82 1.92 5.86
C PHE A 263 2.80 3.22 5.03
N ASP A 264 3.18 4.34 5.62
CA ASP A 264 3.28 5.60 4.88
C ASP A 264 4.35 5.48 3.78
N ASN A 265 3.89 5.39 2.53
CA ASN A 265 4.75 5.32 1.35
C ASN A 265 5.52 6.62 1.11
N ASN A 266 5.11 7.73 1.73
CA ASN A 266 5.79 9.01 1.65
C ASN A 266 6.72 9.26 2.86
N LEU A 267 6.93 8.25 3.70
CA LEU A 267 7.77 8.35 4.88
C LEU A 267 9.21 8.71 4.49
N ARG A 268 9.75 9.74 5.15
CA ARG A 268 11.12 10.19 4.92
C ARG A 268 12.12 9.33 5.67
N VAL A 269 12.80 8.47 4.92
CA VAL A 269 13.88 7.65 5.46
C VAL A 269 15.22 8.38 5.29
N ARG A 270 15.71 9.00 6.37
CA ARG A 270 17.03 9.68 6.38
C ARG A 270 18.21 8.69 6.27
N SER A 271 18.04 7.48 6.77
CA SER A 271 19.04 6.41 6.73
C SER A 271 18.34 5.07 6.63
N ALA A 272 18.54 4.38 5.51
CA ALA A 272 17.98 3.04 5.29
C ALA A 272 18.43 2.06 6.39
N ARG A 273 19.70 2.15 6.83
CA ARG A 273 20.24 1.32 7.91
C ARG A 273 19.57 1.62 9.26
N GLY A 274 19.40 2.91 9.59
CA GLY A 274 18.73 3.31 10.83
C GLY A 274 17.27 2.87 10.85
N PHE A 275 16.58 3.03 9.72
CA PHE A 275 15.19 2.63 9.55
C PHE A 275 15.01 1.11 9.67
N ALA A 276 15.86 0.31 9.01
CA ALA A 276 15.87 -1.14 9.16
C ALA A 276 16.20 -1.58 10.60
N ALA A 277 17.14 -0.90 11.28
CA ALA A 277 17.46 -1.22 12.67
C ALA A 277 16.27 -0.96 13.62
N ALA A 278 15.55 0.14 13.42
CA ALA A 278 14.33 0.45 14.17
C ALA A 278 13.24 -0.60 13.92
N GLY A 279 12.98 -0.96 12.67
CA GLY A 279 12.01 -2.02 12.33
C GLY A 279 12.38 -3.38 12.91
N ARG A 280 13.68 -3.73 12.93
CA ARG A 280 14.15 -4.96 13.57
C ARG A 280 13.89 -4.95 15.08
N ALA A 281 14.22 -3.85 15.76
CA ALA A 281 14.00 -3.71 17.19
C ALA A 281 12.52 -3.85 17.54
N GLU A 282 11.66 -3.21 16.74
CA GLU A 282 10.21 -3.25 16.94
C GLU A 282 9.64 -4.66 16.71
N ALA A 283 10.05 -5.31 15.62
CA ALA A 283 9.64 -6.69 15.36
C ALA A 283 10.03 -7.64 16.50
N LEU A 284 11.27 -7.54 16.99
CA LEU A 284 11.75 -8.38 18.08
C LEU A 284 11.01 -8.10 19.39
N ARG A 285 10.65 -6.85 19.67
CA ARG A 285 9.83 -6.48 20.84
C ARG A 285 8.47 -7.17 20.80
N ILE A 286 7.78 -7.11 19.65
CA ILE A 286 6.46 -7.72 19.44
C ILE A 286 6.55 -9.23 19.53
N ILE A 287 7.51 -9.83 18.82
CA ILE A 287 7.73 -11.28 18.85
C ILE A 287 8.01 -11.73 20.29
N ALA A 288 8.85 -11.02 21.04
CA ALA A 288 9.12 -11.36 22.44
C ALA A 288 7.84 -11.30 23.31
N ASP A 289 6.93 -10.37 23.05
CA ASP A 289 5.65 -10.31 23.76
C ASP A 289 4.71 -11.47 23.38
N LEU A 290 4.67 -11.85 22.09
CA LEU A 290 3.91 -13.03 21.63
C LEU A 290 4.39 -14.32 22.31
N PHE A 291 5.70 -14.47 22.53
CA PHE A 291 6.33 -15.62 23.21
C PHE A 291 6.58 -15.40 24.71
N ARG A 292 5.93 -14.41 25.34
CA ARG A 292 6.22 -14.04 26.73
C ARG A 292 6.09 -15.17 27.72
N ARG A 293 5.18 -16.13 27.47
CA ARG A 293 4.94 -17.28 28.36
C ARG A 293 6.10 -18.26 28.31
N GLU A 294 6.57 -18.59 27.13
CA GLU A 294 7.70 -19.50 26.89
C GLU A 294 8.99 -18.91 27.44
N ILE A 295 9.22 -17.61 27.19
CA ILE A 295 10.38 -16.88 27.71
C ILE A 295 10.36 -16.84 29.24
N ALA A 296 9.20 -16.58 29.86
CA ALA A 296 9.06 -16.61 31.32
C ALA A 296 9.33 -18.01 31.92
N GLN A 297 9.17 -19.08 31.14
CA GLN A 297 9.50 -20.45 31.51
C GLN A 297 10.97 -20.82 31.25
N GLY A 298 11.82 -19.88 30.83
CA GLY A 298 13.24 -20.09 30.57
C GLY A 298 13.56 -20.60 29.17
N HIS A 299 12.59 -20.60 28.25
CA HIS A 299 12.85 -20.98 26.86
C HIS A 299 13.52 -19.84 26.10
N ARG A 300 14.39 -20.21 25.18
CA ARG A 300 14.88 -19.36 24.11
C ARG A 300 14.07 -19.63 22.85
N ILE A 301 13.61 -18.57 22.18
CA ILE A 301 12.95 -18.67 20.89
C ILE A 301 14.00 -18.63 19.77
N ILE A 302 14.02 -19.67 18.95
CA ILE A 302 14.93 -19.81 17.80
C ILE A 302 14.09 -19.90 16.53
N PHE A 303 14.38 -19.03 15.56
CA PHE A 303 13.78 -19.12 14.23
C PHE A 303 14.50 -20.17 13.41
N THR A 304 13.76 -21.17 12.95
CA THR A 304 14.24 -22.24 12.07
C THR A 304 13.61 -22.09 10.68
N ALA A 305 14.04 -22.94 9.74
CA ALA A 305 13.44 -23.01 8.41
C ALA A 305 11.94 -23.39 8.45
N ASP A 306 11.48 -24.02 9.54
CA ASP A 306 10.10 -24.47 9.72
C ASP A 306 9.29 -23.53 10.66
N GLY A 307 9.91 -22.46 11.16
CA GLY A 307 9.29 -21.47 12.03
C GLY A 307 9.98 -21.32 13.39
N PRO A 308 9.40 -20.50 14.29
CA PRO A 308 9.94 -20.30 15.64
C PRO A 308 9.72 -21.53 16.53
N VAL A 309 10.78 -21.98 17.18
CA VAL A 309 10.78 -23.08 18.14
C VAL A 309 11.22 -22.56 19.51
N ALA A 310 10.55 -23.00 20.57
CA ALA A 310 10.94 -22.74 21.95
C ALA A 310 11.83 -23.88 22.46
N GLU A 311 13.09 -23.59 22.75
CA GLU A 311 14.06 -24.56 23.30
C GLU A 311 14.42 -24.17 24.74
N HIS A 312 14.63 -25.14 25.63
CA HIS A 312 15.16 -24.85 26.96
C HIS A 312 16.57 -24.27 26.85
N SER A 313 16.82 -23.18 27.58
CA SER A 313 18.14 -22.56 27.71
C SER A 313 19.12 -23.43 28.50
#